data_AF-B2J741-F1
#
_entry.id   AF-B2J741-F1
#
_cell.length_a   1.000
_cell.length_b   1.000
_cell.length_c   1.000
_cell.angle_alpha   90.00
_cell.angle_beta   90.00
_cell.angle_gamma   90.00
#
_symmetry.space_group_name_H-M   'P 1'
#
loop_
_entity.id
_entity.type
_entity.pdbx_description
1 polymer ?
#
loop_
_entity_poly.entity_id
_entity_poly.type
_entity_poly.pdbx_seq_one_letter_code
_entity_poly.pdbx_strand_id
1 'polypeptide(L)'
;MILFQQSRKILATFFLIGVLLITTACGGATVSQVDRTTTPSAIGRDVTYAELERGNTPGGQTFGTWVVQTSQGLVQDAYVRDNNKLGVVVSSKVRPNEVRPLAKSLVQGFHKNFPNQDLKVLVYAPDKKLILTTEYDTQTNQVKYS
;
A
#
# COMPACT_ATOMS: atom_id res chain seq x y z
N MET A 1 -37.04 32.36 17.13
CA MET A 1 -36.36 31.03 17.09
C MET A 1 -35.95 30.83 15.63
N ILE A 2 -34.70 30.78 15.16
CA ILE A 2 -33.39 30.37 15.70
C ILE A 2 -32.34 31.20 14.92
N LEU A 3 -31.66 32.17 15.54
CA LEU A 3 -30.64 33.00 14.86
C LEU A 3 -29.41 33.27 15.76
N PHE A 4 -29.06 32.30 16.62
CA PHE A 4 -28.04 32.45 17.67
C PHE A 4 -27.10 31.22 17.81
N GLN A 5 -26.79 30.52 16.72
CA GLN A 5 -25.90 29.33 16.74
C GLN A 5 -24.60 29.51 15.94
N GLN A 6 -24.19 30.75 15.64
CA GLN A 6 -23.06 31.00 14.74
C GLN A 6 -22.01 31.97 15.32
N SER A 7 -21.81 31.97 16.64
CA SER A 7 -20.91 32.92 17.32
C SER A 7 -19.88 32.30 18.27
N ARG A 8 -19.59 30.99 18.17
CA ARG A 8 -18.53 30.38 19.01
C ARG A 8 -17.76 29.27 18.28
N LYS A 9 -16.74 29.68 17.52
CA LYS A 9 -15.41 29.05 17.38
C LYS A 9 -14.63 29.64 16.20
N ILE A 10 -14.55 30.97 16.16
CA ILE A 10 -13.43 31.69 15.56
C ILE A 10 -12.53 31.99 16.76
N LEU A 11 -11.35 31.37 16.86
CA LEU A 11 -10.17 31.77 17.67
C LEU A 11 -9.24 30.57 17.91
N ALA A 12 -8.42 30.21 16.92
CA ALA A 12 -7.18 29.45 17.17
C ALA A 12 -6.13 29.66 16.05
N THR A 13 -6.09 30.86 15.47
CA THR A 13 -5.09 31.28 14.45
C THR A 13 -3.91 32.02 15.09
N PHE A 14 -3.40 31.58 16.24
CA PHE A 14 -2.35 32.33 16.97
C PHE A 14 -1.39 31.45 17.79
N PHE A 15 -0.61 30.57 17.15
CA PHE A 15 0.61 30.01 17.75
C PHE A 15 1.68 29.72 16.68
N LEU A 16 1.94 30.70 15.80
CA LEU A 16 2.98 30.61 14.75
C LEU A 16 4.30 31.28 15.16
N ILE A 17 4.47 31.85 16.34
CA ILE A 17 5.71 32.60 16.66
C ILE A 17 6.03 32.43 18.14
N GLY A 18 7.01 31.59 18.47
CA GLY A 18 7.57 31.63 19.83
C GLY A 18 8.23 30.37 20.36
N VAL A 19 9.19 29.76 19.65
CA VAL A 19 10.40 29.20 20.32
C VAL A 19 11.56 29.30 19.34
N LEU A 20 12.11 30.50 19.22
CA LEU A 20 13.48 30.70 18.76
C LEU A 20 14.40 30.40 19.96
N LEU A 21 15.55 29.77 19.70
CA LEU A 21 16.75 29.73 20.56
C LEU A 21 16.76 28.72 21.73
N ILE A 22 17.27 27.52 21.47
CA ILE A 22 18.23 26.90 22.39
C ILE A 22 19.36 26.24 21.60
N THR A 23 20.48 26.93 21.55
CA THR A 23 21.82 26.42 21.22
C THR A 23 22.41 25.72 22.44
N THR A 24 22.94 24.50 22.28
CA THR A 24 24.09 23.92 23.01
C THR A 24 24.43 22.57 22.34
N ALA A 25 25.53 22.45 21.60
CA ALA A 25 26.91 22.19 22.02
C ALA A 25 27.25 20.68 22.13
N CYS A 26 28.21 20.30 21.28
CA CYS A 26 29.09 19.12 21.21
C CYS A 26 29.06 18.05 22.31
N GLY A 27 29.16 16.78 21.88
CA GLY A 27 29.73 15.73 22.73
C GLY A 27 29.72 14.34 22.09
N GLY A 28 30.92 13.80 21.81
CA GLY A 28 31.17 12.36 21.90
C GLY A 28 31.19 11.56 20.61
N ALA A 29 32.40 11.12 20.24
CA ALA A 29 32.70 10.22 19.14
C ALA A 29 32.05 8.83 19.28
N THR A 30 31.80 8.18 18.14
CA THR A 30 32.29 6.80 17.88
C THR A 30 32.17 6.51 16.39
N VAL A 31 33.34 6.51 15.75
CA VAL A 31 33.56 5.95 14.41
C VAL A 31 33.39 4.44 14.53
N SER A 32 32.33 3.87 13.96
CA SER A 32 32.26 2.41 13.74
C SER A 32 32.60 2.11 12.30
N GLN A 33 33.92 1.94 12.12
CA GLN A 33 34.58 0.89 11.34
C GLN A 33 33.79 0.29 10.16
N VAL A 34 34.22 0.70 8.97
CA VAL A 34 34.20 -0.12 7.76
C VAL A 34 34.93 -1.43 8.07
N ASP A 35 34.24 -2.56 7.99
CA ASP A 35 34.88 -3.84 7.79
C ASP A 35 34.23 -4.55 6.60
N ARG A 36 35.04 -4.70 5.55
CA ARG A 36 34.74 -5.38 4.30
C ARG A 36 35.38 -6.76 4.44
N THR A 37 34.58 -7.81 4.30
CA THR A 37 34.84 -9.06 3.53
C THR A 37 34.20 -10.26 4.22
N THR A 38 33.03 -10.72 3.74
CA THR A 38 32.81 -12.11 3.31
C THR A 38 31.40 -12.27 2.73
N THR A 39 31.32 -12.47 1.41
CA THR A 39 30.18 -13.13 0.76
C THR A 39 29.96 -14.50 1.41
N PRO A 40 28.70 -14.88 1.62
CA PRO A 40 28.14 -15.90 0.74
C PRO A 40 26.83 -15.44 0.11
N SER A 41 26.69 -15.71 -1.19
CA SER A 41 25.38 -15.79 -1.83
C SER A 41 24.55 -16.85 -1.12
N ALA A 42 23.43 -16.43 -0.54
CA ALA A 42 22.30 -17.31 -0.25
C ALA A 42 21.04 -16.63 -0.80
N ILE A 43 20.78 -16.95 -2.06
CA ILE A 43 19.43 -16.99 -2.60
C ILE A 43 18.61 -17.88 -1.67
N GLY A 44 17.64 -17.28 -0.98
CA GLY A 44 16.86 -17.97 0.04
C GLY A 44 16.26 -16.99 1.03
N ARG A 45 15.63 -15.91 0.54
CA ARG A 45 14.65 -15.22 1.38
C ARG A 45 13.45 -16.14 1.43
N ASP A 46 13.44 -17.02 2.43
CA ASP A 46 12.21 -17.43 3.07
C ASP A 46 11.49 -16.13 3.43
N VAL A 47 10.53 -15.73 2.59
CA VAL A 47 9.71 -14.55 2.82
C VAL A 47 8.75 -14.96 3.91
N THR A 48 9.25 -14.95 5.14
CA THR A 48 8.46 -15.13 6.35
C THR A 48 7.27 -14.19 6.21
N TYR A 49 6.09 -14.79 6.06
CA TYR A 49 4.80 -14.13 5.82
C TYR A 49 4.35 -13.24 7.00
N ALA A 50 5.24 -12.97 7.96
CA ALA A 50 4.99 -12.18 9.15
C ALA A 50 5.13 -10.71 8.77
N GLU A 51 4.03 -9.97 8.90
CA GLU A 51 3.97 -8.52 8.76
C GLU A 51 4.55 -7.97 7.44
N LEU A 52 4.05 -8.46 6.29
CA LEU A 52 4.19 -7.70 5.05
C LEU A 52 3.46 -6.36 5.24
N GLU A 53 4.19 -5.26 5.36
CA GLU A 53 3.59 -3.92 5.24
C GLU A 53 2.69 -3.94 3.99
N ARG A 54 1.43 -3.51 4.14
CA ARG A 54 0.44 -3.50 3.06
C ARG A 54 0.90 -2.65 1.88
N GLY A 55 1.90 -1.79 2.04
CA GLY A 55 2.66 -1.24 0.92
C GLY A 55 4.06 -0.82 1.31
N ASN A 56 4.98 -0.84 0.34
CA ASN A 56 6.32 -0.25 0.49
C ASN A 56 6.37 1.26 0.22
N THR A 57 5.20 1.88 -0.01
CA THR A 57 5.03 3.33 -0.17
C THR A 57 3.78 3.78 0.61
N PRO A 58 3.66 5.07 0.97
CA PRO A 58 2.47 5.59 1.63
C PRO A 58 1.18 5.38 0.80
N GLY A 59 1.27 5.57 -0.52
CA GLY A 59 0.15 5.33 -1.45
C GLY A 59 -0.24 3.86 -1.51
N GLY A 60 0.76 2.97 -1.59
CA GLY A 60 0.53 1.52 -1.60
C GLY A 60 -0.10 1.02 -0.30
N GLN A 61 0.35 1.50 0.85
CA GLN A 61 -0.20 1.16 2.16
C GLN A 61 -1.67 1.59 2.27
N THR A 62 -1.97 2.81 1.83
CA THR A 62 -3.34 3.37 1.83
C THR A 62 -4.25 2.56 0.91
N PHE A 63 -3.79 2.27 -0.31
CA PHE A 63 -4.58 1.53 -1.28
C PHE A 63 -4.80 0.06 -0.85
N GLY A 64 -3.78 -0.63 -0.35
CA GLY A 64 -3.92 -1.99 0.18
C GLY A 64 -4.94 -2.05 1.33
N THR A 65 -4.89 -1.08 2.25
CA THR A 65 -5.89 -0.96 3.33
C THR A 65 -7.29 -0.71 2.79
N TRP A 66 -7.42 0.21 1.83
CA TRP A 66 -8.69 0.54 1.18
C TRP A 66 -9.31 -0.66 0.46
N VAL A 67 -8.50 -1.48 -0.23
CA VAL A 67 -8.96 -2.70 -0.90
C VAL A 67 -9.59 -3.68 0.09
N VAL A 68 -8.90 -3.98 1.20
CA VAL A 68 -9.42 -4.91 2.22
C VAL A 68 -10.73 -4.39 2.81
N GLN A 69 -10.78 -3.11 3.18
CA GLN A 69 -11.96 -2.48 3.78
C GLN A 69 -13.16 -2.44 2.81
N THR A 70 -12.93 -2.03 1.57
CA THR A 70 -13.99 -1.83 0.57
C THR A 70 -14.50 -3.15 0.00
N SER A 71 -13.69 -4.21 0.03
CA SER A 71 -14.08 -5.52 -0.49
C SER A 71 -15.09 -6.27 0.38
N GLN A 72 -15.51 -5.71 1.54
CA GLN A 72 -16.55 -6.27 2.40
C GLN A 72 -16.32 -7.76 2.78
N GLY A 73 -15.05 -8.17 2.93
CA GLY A 73 -14.66 -9.54 3.27
C GLY A 73 -14.56 -10.50 2.08
N LEU A 74 -14.66 -10.03 0.84
CA LEU A 74 -14.27 -10.79 -0.36
C LEU A 74 -12.74 -10.88 -0.51
N VAL A 75 -12.02 -9.90 0.02
CA VAL A 75 -10.56 -9.87 0.11
C VAL A 75 -10.17 -9.98 1.58
N GLN A 76 -9.34 -10.96 1.91
CA GLN A 76 -8.79 -11.14 3.26
C GLN A 76 -7.54 -10.30 3.47
N ASP A 77 -6.72 -10.19 2.45
CA ASP A 77 -5.48 -9.44 2.53
C ASP A 77 -5.13 -8.79 1.19
N ALA A 78 -4.47 -7.65 1.24
CA ALA A 78 -4.00 -6.95 0.07
C ALA A 78 -2.70 -6.22 0.36
N TYR A 79 -1.76 -6.33 -0.57
CA TYR A 79 -0.47 -5.65 -0.49
C TYR A 79 -0.11 -5.01 -1.83
N VAL A 80 0.47 -3.83 -1.78
CA VAL A 80 0.96 -3.10 -2.95
C VAL A 80 2.48 -3.06 -2.91
N ARG A 81 3.12 -3.29 -4.05
CA ARG A 81 4.57 -3.15 -4.22
C ARG A 81 4.86 -2.24 -5.39
N ASP A 82 5.82 -1.34 -5.18
CA ASP A 82 6.40 -0.47 -6.19
C ASP A 82 5.36 0.44 -6.88
N ASN A 83 4.20 0.66 -6.23
CA ASN A 83 3.03 1.34 -6.77
C ASN A 83 2.40 0.70 -8.03
N ASN A 84 2.93 -0.40 -8.56
CA ASN A 84 2.46 -1.00 -9.81
C ASN A 84 2.05 -2.48 -9.70
N LYS A 85 2.28 -3.11 -8.56
CA LYS A 85 1.86 -4.49 -8.28
C LYS A 85 0.94 -4.53 -7.08
N LEU A 86 -0.25 -5.09 -7.26
CA LEU A 86 -1.21 -5.35 -6.20
C LEU A 86 -1.34 -6.87 -6.03
N GLY A 87 -0.96 -7.40 -4.88
CA GLY A 87 -1.30 -8.76 -4.48
C GLY A 87 -2.57 -8.76 -3.63
N VAL A 88 -3.48 -9.69 -3.92
CA VAL A 88 -4.77 -9.79 -3.25
C VAL A 88 -5.05 -11.24 -2.89
N VAL A 89 -5.32 -11.52 -1.62
CA VAL A 89 -5.78 -12.84 -1.16
C VAL A 89 -7.30 -12.80 -1.05
N VAL A 90 -7.98 -13.58 -1.88
CA VAL A 90 -9.45 -13.67 -1.84
C VAL A 90 -9.91 -14.58 -0.70
N SER A 91 -11.11 -14.32 -0.20
CA SER A 91 -11.75 -15.19 0.78
C SER A 91 -12.44 -16.39 0.13
N SER A 92 -12.77 -17.40 0.92
CA SER A 92 -13.57 -18.55 0.49
C SER A 92 -14.99 -18.19 0.05
N LYS A 93 -15.42 -16.93 0.23
CA LYS A 93 -16.71 -16.43 -0.25
C LYS A 93 -16.71 -16.14 -1.75
N VAL A 94 -15.53 -15.92 -2.36
CA VAL A 94 -15.40 -15.63 -3.80
C VAL A 94 -15.43 -16.95 -4.57
N ARG A 95 -16.42 -17.10 -5.45
CA ARG A 95 -16.52 -18.29 -6.30
C ARG A 95 -15.50 -18.21 -7.45
N PRO A 96 -15.03 -19.35 -8.00
CA PRO A 96 -14.05 -19.35 -9.10
C PRO A 96 -14.46 -18.50 -10.32
N ASN A 97 -15.75 -18.48 -10.66
CA ASN A 97 -16.29 -17.67 -11.75
C ASN A 97 -16.35 -16.16 -11.43
N GLU A 98 -16.26 -15.77 -10.16
CA GLU A 98 -16.28 -14.37 -9.68
C GLU A 98 -14.87 -13.78 -9.57
N VAL A 99 -13.82 -14.60 -9.61
CA VAL A 99 -12.42 -14.15 -9.50
C VAL A 99 -12.06 -13.18 -10.64
N ARG A 100 -12.44 -13.49 -11.88
CA ARG A 100 -12.19 -12.63 -13.04
C ARG A 100 -12.86 -11.25 -12.95
N PRO A 101 -14.18 -11.14 -12.71
CA PRO A 101 -14.82 -9.83 -12.57
C PRO A 101 -14.32 -9.05 -11.33
N LEU A 102 -13.96 -9.74 -10.24
CA LEU A 102 -13.31 -9.11 -9.09
C LEU A 102 -11.95 -8.51 -9.49
N ALA A 103 -11.09 -9.30 -10.14
CA ALA A 103 -9.76 -8.85 -10.58
C ALA A 103 -9.84 -7.68 -11.57
N LYS A 104 -10.84 -7.69 -12.47
CA LYS A 104 -11.12 -6.57 -13.37
C LYS A 104 -11.44 -5.29 -12.58
N SER A 105 -12.31 -5.39 -11.58
CA SER A 105 -12.67 -4.23 -10.75
C SER A 105 -11.47 -3.73 -9.95
N LEU A 106 -10.65 -4.64 -9.42
CA LEU A 106 -9.43 -4.32 -8.68
C LEU A 106 -8.41 -3.59 -9.56
N VAL A 107 -8.13 -4.08 -10.78
CA VAL A 107 -7.16 -3.42 -11.66
C VAL A 107 -7.65 -2.04 -12.12
N GLN A 108 -8.95 -1.88 -12.35
CA GLN A 108 -9.55 -0.58 -12.66
C GLN A 108 -9.44 0.41 -11.48
N GLY A 109 -9.72 -0.05 -10.26
CA GLY A 109 -9.52 0.75 -9.05
C GLY A 109 -8.05 1.10 -8.82
N PHE A 110 -7.15 0.16 -9.12
CA PHE A 110 -5.71 0.35 -9.00
C PHE A 110 -5.20 1.39 -10.00
N HIS A 111 -5.70 1.35 -11.25
CA HIS A 111 -5.37 2.35 -12.28
C HIS A 111 -5.79 3.77 -11.91
N LYS A 112 -6.93 3.94 -11.23
CA LYS A 112 -7.35 5.26 -10.75
C LYS A 112 -6.42 5.84 -9.70
N ASN A 113 -5.81 4.99 -8.86
CA ASN A 113 -4.92 5.44 -7.79
C ASN A 113 -3.47 5.58 -8.25
N PHE A 114 -3.07 4.81 -9.27
CA PHE A 114 -1.72 4.80 -9.81
C PHE A 114 -1.76 4.90 -11.34
N PRO A 115 -2.03 6.11 -11.88
CA PRO A 115 -2.17 6.33 -13.32
C PRO A 115 -0.82 6.32 -14.04
N ASN A 116 -0.86 6.29 -15.38
CA ASN A 116 0.30 6.48 -16.28
C ASN A 116 1.41 5.43 -16.18
N GLN A 117 1.07 4.22 -15.73
CA GLN A 117 2.00 3.10 -15.69
C GLN A 117 1.25 1.78 -15.84
N ASP A 118 1.96 0.76 -16.33
CA ASP A 118 1.41 -0.58 -16.42
C ASP A 118 1.23 -1.18 -15.03
N LEU A 119 0.12 -1.88 -14.83
CA LEU A 119 -0.28 -2.39 -13.52
C LEU A 119 -0.47 -3.89 -13.57
N LYS A 120 -0.14 -4.54 -12.45
CA LYS A 120 -0.30 -5.97 -12.28
C LYS A 120 -1.08 -6.27 -11.00
N VAL A 121 -2.15 -7.04 -11.13
CA VAL A 121 -2.93 -7.56 -10.01
C VAL A 121 -2.72 -9.07 -9.96
N LEU A 122 -2.18 -9.54 -8.84
CA LEU A 122 -1.93 -10.94 -8.53
C LEU A 122 -3.01 -11.40 -7.56
N VAL A 123 -3.88 -12.30 -8.00
CA VAL A 123 -4.97 -12.82 -7.18
C VAL A 123 -4.61 -14.20 -6.66
N TYR A 124 -4.62 -14.33 -5.34
CA TYR A 124 -4.32 -15.55 -4.61
C TYR A 124 -5.58 -16.12 -3.98
N ALA A 125 -5.71 -17.45 -3.99
CA ALA A 125 -6.72 -18.18 -3.24
C ALA A 125 -6.49 -18.07 -1.72
N PRO A 126 -7.46 -18.50 -0.88
CA PRO A 126 -7.30 -18.51 0.58
C PRO A 126 -6.09 -19.31 1.07
N ASP A 127 -5.65 -20.31 0.31
CA ASP A 127 -4.44 -21.11 0.56
C ASP A 127 -3.14 -20.43 0.06
N LYS A 128 -3.24 -19.17 -0.38
CA LYS A 128 -2.16 -18.32 -0.91
C LYS A 128 -1.55 -18.80 -2.24
N LYS A 129 -2.22 -19.70 -2.96
CA LYS A 129 -1.82 -20.04 -4.33
C LYS A 129 -2.28 -18.98 -5.31
N LEU A 130 -1.42 -18.59 -6.24
CA LEU A 130 -1.78 -17.68 -7.33
C LEU A 130 -2.81 -18.38 -8.24
N ILE A 131 -3.96 -17.75 -8.44
CA ILE A 131 -5.07 -18.30 -9.24
C ILE A 131 -5.40 -17.47 -10.48
N LEU A 132 -5.03 -16.18 -10.49
CA LEU A 132 -5.22 -15.30 -11.64
C LEU A 132 -4.22 -14.15 -11.58
N THR A 133 -3.61 -13.85 -12.72
CA THR A 133 -2.89 -12.60 -12.93
C THR A 133 -3.70 -11.72 -13.87
N THR A 134 -3.84 -10.44 -13.52
CA THR A 134 -4.53 -9.45 -14.34
C THR A 134 -3.59 -8.28 -14.57
N GLU A 135 -3.36 -7.93 -15.82
CA GLU A 135 -2.45 -6.86 -16.20
C GLU A 135 -3.23 -5.75 -16.91
N TYR A 136 -2.91 -4.51 -16.60
CA TYR A 136 -3.43 -3.35 -17.32
C TYR A 136 -2.28 -2.70 -18.07
N ASP A 137 -2.44 -2.65 -19.39
CA ASP A 137 -1.50 -2.10 -20.35
C ASP A 137 -1.96 -0.69 -20.70
N THR A 138 -1.17 0.31 -20.30
CA THR A 138 -1.52 1.72 -20.47
C THR A 138 -1.42 2.21 -21.91
N GLN A 139 -0.64 1.53 -22.75
CA GLN A 139 -0.50 1.89 -24.16
C GLN A 139 -1.74 1.50 -24.96
N THR A 140 -2.28 0.31 -24.66
CA THR A 140 -3.44 -0.24 -25.35
C THR A 140 -4.76 0.01 -24.61
N ASN A 141 -4.71 0.44 -23.35
CA ASN A 141 -5.85 0.56 -22.43
C ASN A 141 -6.61 -0.76 -22.25
N GLN A 142 -5.92 -1.90 -22.36
CA GLN A 142 -6.52 -3.23 -22.29
C GLN A 142 -6.17 -3.94 -20.98
N VAL A 143 -7.12 -4.76 -20.53
CA VAL A 143 -6.93 -5.69 -19.41
C VAL A 143 -6.61 -7.06 -19.99
N LYS A 144 -5.47 -7.62 -19.62
CA LYS A 144 -5.01 -8.97 -19.99
C LYS A 144 -5.11 -9.90 -18.79
N TYR A 145 -5.38 -11.18 -19.05
CA TYR A 145 -5.51 -12.21 -18.03
C TYR A 145 -4.54 -13.35 -18.32
N SER A 146 -3.86 -13.84 -17.30
CA SER A 146 -2.97 -15.00 -17.35
C SER A 146 -3.12 -15.90 -16.13
#